data_AF-A1C815-F1
#
_entry.id   AF-A1C815-F1
#
_cell.length_a   1.000
_cell.length_b   1.000
_cell.length_c   1.000
_cell.angle_alpha   90.00
_cell.angle_beta   90.00
_cell.angle_gamma   90.00
#
_symmetry.space_group_name_H-M   'P 1'
#
loop_
_entity.id
_entity.type
_entity.pdbx_description
1 polymer ?
#
loop_
_entity_poly.entity_id
_entity_poly.type
_entity_poly.pdbx_seq_one_letter_code
_entity_poly.pdbx_strand_id
1 'polypeptide(L)'
;MVEGETVEDDAWPLSAESTDEEMDDLVRRRVADRTLFHAAGTASMGKVVDSELCIKGIEGLRVVDASVIPFPLATHLQMCVYAIGEQAADILQGHHTV
;
A
#
# COMPACT_ATOMS: atom_id res chain seq x y z
N MET A 1 15.04 13.69 -30.12
CA MET A 1 15.43 12.40 -29.52
C MET A 1 15.59 12.66 -28.03
N VAL A 2 15.09 11.78 -27.15
CA VAL A 2 15.33 11.91 -25.70
C VAL A 2 16.70 11.27 -25.42
N GLU A 3 17.66 12.06 -24.94
CA GLU A 3 19.03 11.59 -24.66
C GLU A 3 19.14 10.84 -23.33
N GLY A 4 18.25 11.13 -22.38
CA GLY A 4 18.19 10.45 -21.09
C GLY A 4 17.18 11.09 -20.13
N GLU A 5 17.09 10.51 -18.93
CA GLU A 5 16.33 11.08 -17.80
C GLU A 5 17.00 12.36 -17.29
N THR A 6 16.19 13.37 -16.92
CA THR A 6 16.67 14.52 -16.15
C THR A 6 16.67 14.16 -14.66
N VAL A 7 17.82 14.26 -14.01
CA VAL A 7 18.01 13.90 -12.59
C VAL A 7 18.69 15.04 -11.83
N GLU A 8 18.70 14.99 -10.49
CA GLU A 8 19.47 15.94 -9.67
C GLU A 8 20.98 15.79 -9.92
N ASP A 9 21.77 16.82 -9.60
CA ASP A 9 23.19 16.93 -10.00
C ASP A 9 24.09 15.76 -9.51
N ASP A 10 23.69 15.05 -8.46
CA ASP A 10 24.39 13.92 -7.86
C ASP A 10 23.75 12.55 -8.16
N ALA A 11 22.71 12.53 -8.98
CA ALA A 11 21.99 11.31 -9.35
C ALA A 11 22.51 10.70 -10.66
N TRP A 12 22.22 9.40 -10.84
CA TRP A 12 22.61 8.65 -12.03
C TRP A 12 21.44 8.60 -13.04
N PRO A 13 21.56 9.23 -14.22
CA PRO A 13 20.51 9.21 -15.23
C PRO A 13 20.52 7.88 -16.00
N LEU A 14 19.34 7.42 -16.42
CA LEU A 14 19.20 6.36 -17.43
C LEU A 14 19.14 6.96 -18.83
N SER A 15 19.65 6.21 -19.82
CA SER A 15 19.52 6.50 -21.25
C SER A 15 18.87 5.33 -21.99
N ALA A 16 18.62 5.50 -23.29
CA ALA A 16 18.13 4.41 -24.14
C ALA A 16 19.14 3.25 -24.31
N GLU A 17 20.38 3.44 -23.87
CA GLU A 17 21.48 2.47 -23.96
C GLU A 17 21.74 1.75 -22.62
N SER A 18 21.05 2.17 -21.55
CA SER A 18 21.19 1.55 -20.23
C SER A 18 20.76 0.08 -20.26
N THR A 19 21.56 -0.76 -19.60
CA THR A 19 21.30 -2.19 -19.44
C THR A 19 20.29 -2.48 -18.34
N ASP A 20 19.68 -3.67 -18.37
CA ASP A 20 18.79 -4.14 -17.30
C ASP A 20 19.47 -4.13 -15.93
N GLU A 21 20.76 -4.49 -15.87
CA GLU A 21 21.55 -4.46 -14.63
C GLU A 21 21.69 -3.05 -14.06
N GLU A 22 21.93 -2.05 -14.90
CA GLU A 22 22.02 -0.64 -14.49
C GLU A 22 20.67 -0.10 -14.01
N MET A 23 19.58 -0.47 -14.68
CA MET A 23 18.22 -0.11 -14.27
C MET A 23 17.88 -0.72 -12.90
N ASP A 24 18.16 -2.01 -12.72
CA ASP A 24 17.96 -2.73 -11.48
C ASP A 24 18.72 -2.11 -10.30
N ASP A 25 20.00 -1.77 -10.52
CA ASP A 25 20.84 -1.13 -9.51
C ASP A 25 20.31 0.25 -9.13
N LEU A 26 19.82 1.02 -10.10
CA LEU A 26 19.20 2.32 -9.85
C LEU A 26 17.91 2.19 -9.04
N VAL A 27 17.05 1.24 -9.39
CA VAL A 27 15.81 0.94 -8.64
C VAL A 27 16.16 0.63 -7.19
N ARG A 28 17.11 -0.29 -6.94
CA ARG A 28 17.55 -0.65 -5.58
C ARG A 28 18.03 0.56 -4.78
N ARG A 29 18.79 1.47 -5.39
CA ARG A 29 19.30 2.68 -4.74
C ARG A 29 18.17 3.67 -4.41
N ARG A 30 17.26 3.93 -5.37
CA ARG A 30 16.17 4.90 -5.23
C ARG A 30 15.03 4.46 -4.29
N VAL A 31 14.87 3.16 -4.06
CA VAL A 31 13.86 2.64 -3.12
C VAL A 31 14.41 2.37 -1.72
N ALA A 32 15.73 2.46 -1.53
CA ALA A 32 16.37 2.19 -0.24
C ALA A 32 16.10 3.28 0.81
N ASP A 33 15.89 4.53 0.38
CA ASP A 33 15.74 5.71 1.23
C ASP A 33 14.31 6.24 1.30
N ARG A 34 13.42 5.81 0.40
CA ARG A 34 12.07 6.36 0.29
C ARG A 34 11.01 5.30 0.00
N THR A 35 9.87 5.47 0.65
CA THR A 35 8.64 4.70 0.34
C THR A 35 7.66 5.59 -0.42
N LEU A 36 6.57 4.99 -0.92
CA LEU A 36 5.41 5.76 -1.40
C LEU A 36 4.41 6.10 -0.29
N PHE A 37 4.79 5.85 0.97
CA PHE A 37 3.99 6.12 2.18
C PHE A 37 2.63 5.42 2.19
N HIS A 38 2.59 4.25 1.57
CA HIS A 38 1.40 3.45 1.34
C HIS A 38 1.48 2.08 2.06
N ALA A 39 1.87 2.08 3.33
CA ALA A 39 1.98 0.86 4.12
C ALA A 39 0.60 0.24 4.41
N ALA A 40 0.48 -1.07 4.20
CA ALA A 40 -0.77 -1.83 4.35
C ALA A 40 -0.48 -3.32 4.62
N GLY A 41 -1.50 -4.09 5.00
CA GLY A 41 -1.47 -5.56 5.03
C GLY A 41 -0.90 -6.23 6.27
N THR A 42 -0.46 -5.49 7.30
CA THR A 42 0.12 -6.07 8.53
C THR A 42 -0.90 -6.83 9.39
N ALA A 43 -2.19 -6.53 9.27
CA ALA A 43 -3.32 -7.25 9.90
C ALA A 43 -4.33 -7.68 8.82
N SER A 44 -3.85 -8.24 7.72
CA SER A 44 -4.63 -8.45 6.51
C SER A 44 -5.92 -9.24 6.71
N MET A 45 -6.98 -8.77 6.04
CA MET A 45 -8.25 -9.47 5.90
C MET A 45 -8.05 -10.85 5.27
N GLY A 46 -8.75 -11.84 5.81
CA GLY A 46 -8.59 -13.24 5.41
C GLY A 46 -7.44 -13.95 6.13
N LYS A 47 -6.47 -13.24 6.71
CA LYS A 47 -5.38 -13.83 7.50
C LYS A 47 -5.48 -13.53 9.00
N VAL A 48 -5.57 -12.25 9.36
CA VAL A 48 -5.62 -11.76 10.75
C VAL A 48 -7.04 -11.36 11.15
N VAL A 49 -7.73 -10.61 10.28
CA VAL A 49 -9.14 -10.24 10.47
C VAL A 49 -10.06 -10.97 9.49
N ASP A 50 -11.35 -11.05 9.79
CA ASP A 50 -12.40 -11.50 8.87
C ASP A 50 -13.02 -10.34 8.06
N SER A 51 -14.08 -10.62 7.28
CA SER A 51 -14.77 -9.62 6.46
C SER A 51 -15.52 -8.57 7.29
N GLU A 52 -15.79 -8.86 8.56
CA GLU A 52 -16.43 -7.96 9.52
C GLU A 52 -15.39 -7.20 10.37
N LEU A 53 -14.13 -7.22 9.93
CA LEU A 53 -12.97 -6.57 10.56
C LEU A 53 -12.63 -7.11 11.95
N CYS A 54 -13.21 -8.25 12.35
CA CYS A 54 -12.98 -8.87 13.65
C CYS A 54 -11.67 -9.65 13.64
N ILE A 55 -10.89 -9.53 14.73
CA ILE A 55 -9.67 -10.32 14.88
C ILE A 55 -10.06 -11.79 15.09
N LYS A 56 -9.49 -12.68 14.28
CA LYS A 56 -9.78 -14.11 14.36
C LYS A 56 -9.34 -14.66 15.71
N GLY A 57 -10.27 -15.30 16.41
CA GLY A 57 -10.02 -15.93 17.72
C GLY A 57 -10.03 -14.98 18.91
N ILE A 58 -10.39 -13.71 18.73
CA ILE A 58 -10.57 -12.73 19.82
C ILE A 58 -11.96 -12.11 19.70
N GLU A 59 -12.72 -12.15 20.81
CA GLU A 59 -14.04 -11.55 20.87
C GLU A 59 -13.96 -10.05 21.18
N GLY A 60 -14.84 -9.26 20.57
CA GLY A 60 -15.01 -7.84 20.88
C GLY A 60 -13.88 -6.92 20.40
N LEU A 61 -12.94 -7.41 19.57
CA LEU A 61 -11.81 -6.61 19.07
C LEU A 61 -11.76 -6.60 17.54
N ARG A 62 -11.57 -5.40 16.97
CA ARG A 62 -11.49 -5.15 15.52
C ARG A 62 -10.27 -4.31 15.18
N VAL A 63 -9.85 -4.36 13.92
CA VAL A 63 -8.83 -3.46 13.34
C VAL A 63 -9.48 -2.69 12.20
N VAL A 64 -9.37 -1.36 12.22
CA VAL A 64 -9.99 -0.46 11.23
C VAL A 64 -8.95 0.57 10.77
N ASP A 65 -8.03 0.14 9.92
CA ASP A 65 -7.00 0.98 9.29
C ASP A 65 -6.47 0.31 8.01
N ALA A 66 -5.41 0.87 7.40
CA ALA A 66 -4.80 0.32 6.19
C ALA A 66 -4.21 -1.10 6.35
N SER A 67 -3.94 -1.55 7.57
CA SER A 67 -3.33 -2.86 7.83
C SER A 67 -4.23 -4.02 7.40
N VAL A 68 -5.54 -3.82 7.31
CA VAL A 68 -6.50 -4.86 6.90
C VAL A 68 -6.50 -5.10 5.39
N ILE A 69 -5.95 -4.19 4.59
CA ILE A 69 -5.94 -4.28 3.13
C ILE A 69 -4.93 -5.37 2.71
N PRO A 70 -5.37 -6.48 2.10
CA PRO A 70 -4.51 -7.65 1.90
C PRO A 70 -3.47 -7.50 0.78
N PHE A 71 -3.66 -6.57 -0.15
CA PHE A 71 -2.75 -6.31 -1.26
C PHE A 71 -2.62 -4.81 -1.55
N PRO A 72 -1.45 -4.32 -1.99
CA PRO A 72 -1.29 -2.93 -2.39
C PRO A 72 -2.29 -2.53 -3.48
N LEU A 73 -2.94 -1.39 -3.29
CA LEU A 73 -3.86 -0.82 -4.26
C LEU A 73 -3.10 0.20 -5.12
N ALA A 74 -3.37 0.23 -6.42
CA ALA A 74 -2.76 1.18 -7.36
C ALA A 74 -3.42 2.57 -7.25
N THR A 75 -3.50 3.11 -6.04
CA THR A 75 -4.16 4.39 -5.71
C THR A 75 -3.58 4.99 -4.42
N HIS A 76 -3.95 6.23 -4.13
CA HIS A 76 -3.68 6.84 -2.83
C HIS A 76 -4.52 6.19 -1.74
N LEU A 77 -3.85 5.64 -0.73
CA LEU A 77 -4.50 4.85 0.33
C LEU A 77 -5.53 5.61 1.16
N GLN A 78 -5.41 6.94 1.25
CA GLN A 78 -6.31 7.79 2.03
C GLN A 78 -7.78 7.48 1.75
N MET A 79 -8.17 7.41 0.48
CA MET A 79 -9.57 7.15 0.10
C MET A 79 -10.04 5.76 0.52
N CYS A 80 -9.18 4.75 0.40
CA CYS A 80 -9.49 3.38 0.80
C CYS A 80 -9.64 3.26 2.32
N VAL A 81 -8.79 3.96 3.09
CA VAL A 81 -8.90 3.98 4.55
C VAL A 81 -10.17 4.68 5.02
N TYR A 82 -10.58 5.77 4.35
CA TYR A 82 -11.89 6.39 4.63
C TYR A 82 -13.04 5.43 4.33
N ALA A 83 -13.01 4.74 3.19
CA ALA A 83 -14.03 3.75 2.85
C ALA A 83 -14.11 2.60 3.87
N ILE A 84 -12.97 2.11 4.36
CA ILE A 84 -12.92 1.10 5.43
C ILE A 84 -13.51 1.64 6.74
N GLY A 85 -13.23 2.89 7.09
CA GLY A 85 -13.80 3.54 8.26
C GLY A 85 -15.33 3.66 8.20
N GLU A 86 -15.87 4.11 7.06
CA GLU A 86 -17.31 4.19 6.83
C GLU A 86 -17.97 2.80 6.86
N GLN A 87 -17.36 1.83 6.18
CA GLN A 87 -17.83 0.44 6.18
C GLN A 87 -17.85 -0.15 7.61
N ALA A 88 -16.83 0.15 8.42
CA ALA A 88 -16.79 -0.27 9.82
C ALA A 88 -17.92 0.36 10.64
N ALA A 89 -18.25 1.64 10.39
CA ALA A 89 -19.37 2.31 11.04
C ALA A 89 -20.70 1.63 10.69
N ASP A 90 -20.93 1.29 9.43
CA ASP A 90 -22.14 0.58 8.99
C ASP A 90 -22.26 -0.83 9.57
N ILE A 91 -21.14 -1.58 9.66
CA ILE A 91 -21.09 -2.88 10.33
C ILE A 91 -21.48 -2.74 11.80
N LEU A 92 -20.92 -1.75 12.50
CA LEU A 92 -21.17 -1.54 13.93
C LEU A 92 -22.59 -1.04 14.23
N GLN A 93 -23.19 -0.28 13.33
CA GLN A 93 -24.58 0.19 13.46
C GLN A 93 -25.61 -0.87 13.03
N GLY A 94 -25.17 -1.98 12.45
CA GLY A 94 -26.06 -3.01 11.90
C GLY A 94 -26.75 -2.59 10.61
N HIS A 95 -26.22 -1.59 9.92
CA HIS A 95 -26.68 -1.15 8.59
C HIS A 95 -26.12 -2.06 7.48
N HIS A 96 -25.05 -2.79 7.77
CA HIS A 96 -24.46 -3.75 6.86
C HIS A 96 -25.30 -5.03 6.82
N THR A 97 -25.91 -5.32 5.66
CA THR A 97 -26.68 -6.56 5.43
C THR A 97 -25.87 -7.48 4.53
N VAL A 98 -25.60 -8.71 4.98
CA VAL A 98 -24.92 -9.77 4.20
C VAL A 98 -25.97 -10.58 3.44
#